data_AF-A0A9P1FQX9-F1
#
_entry.id   AF-A0A9P1FQX9-F1
#
_cell.length_a   1.000
_cell.length_b   1.000
_cell.length_c   1.000
_cell.angle_alpha   90.00
_cell.angle_beta   90.00
_cell.angle_gamma   90.00
#
_symmetry.space_group_name_H-M   'P 1'
#
loop_
_entity.id
_entity.type
_entity.pdbx_description
1 polymer ?
#
loop_
_entity_poly.entity_id
_entity_poly.type
_entity_poly.pdbx_seq_one_letter_code
_entity_poly.pdbx_strand_id
1 'polypeptide(L)'
;VAALELLRRMDEMLLQPDAISLNAAISSCSQGQRWAAAVHLLSEMPKKKVSPDVVSYNATMNAAKEANLWPLSLQLLDEVHVLRIQPNLISFNTVLAACVRPGRWSSASRILQSMKDCSFGPDRRSWTSLVAAFARGSKWMEAYNTMQELRQMRLEADLVAFGASASACQRGHQWILALELFSEVKSANLKPDEPFCASVVTACAMGLQWEVAMSLLQSMPRRQLNATSTSSAPVLTALLETKQWERALQLFLDMPRPVADAQIYSQMIMVCEQYKLRHLHRQLLESAVNDLAGSTPGYTSLVAALALLNGTQPLPRLSPTATAKLSAAGPWRAYAKEIRLMEHVLETATEGDPESVCNAIETFGLKIAGSKGWLKVAAGDKAKVLVTAARSASNLLLEIGTYCGQSAIRLAATRRAKVVTLELDPIHAIIARTLVAFAGLSAYIEVWTGHSRDLFPILADRFERHAFDFVFMDQRGSRYEEDLATLERLELLNAEAVIVADNVLKPGAPRFLWRLCKSSDFETEVVRVNEFAMPVEDWMSVSFRRGKLGKSPNTPTLPNELGELSQAADEMRNRAQTAGGVSFREWSTFAEMMRERLHHHGIAATSDVQSLPRLERKTCCMGS
;
A
#
# COMPACT_ATOMS: atom_id res chain seq x y z
N VAL A 1 33.03 21.44 -18.44
CA VAL A 1 33.51 22.74 -17.91
C VAL A 1 34.58 23.33 -18.81
N ALA A 2 35.66 22.59 -19.13
CA ALA A 2 36.73 23.05 -20.03
C ALA A 2 36.24 23.61 -21.39
N ALA A 3 35.27 22.96 -22.05
CA ALA A 3 34.72 23.44 -23.32
C ALA A 3 34.06 24.84 -23.25
N LEU A 4 33.42 25.17 -22.13
CA LEU A 4 32.79 26.48 -21.93
C LEU A 4 33.84 27.56 -21.63
N GLU A 5 34.87 27.20 -20.88
CA GLU A 5 36.01 28.09 -20.63
C GLU A 5 36.79 28.39 -21.91
N LEU A 6 36.92 27.39 -22.80
CA LEU A 6 37.53 27.60 -24.11
C LEU A 6 36.72 28.59 -24.96
N LEU A 7 35.38 28.49 -24.99
CA LEU A 7 34.52 29.46 -25.68
C LEU A 7 34.64 30.87 -25.07
N ARG A 8 34.71 30.98 -23.74
CA ARG A 8 34.91 32.25 -23.05
C ARG A 8 36.25 32.90 -23.44
N ARG A 9 37.32 32.09 -23.50
CA ARG A 9 38.65 32.55 -23.93
C ARG A 9 38.70 32.93 -25.41
N MET A 10 37.95 32.24 -26.28
CA MET A 10 37.83 32.65 -27.69
C MET A 10 37.22 34.05 -27.81
N ASP A 11 36.16 34.33 -27.05
CA ASP A 11 35.54 35.66 -27.00
C ASP A 11 36.52 36.72 -26.46
N GLU A 12 37.31 36.42 -25.41
CA GLU A 12 38.36 37.30 -24.87
C GLU A 12 39.48 37.59 -25.88
N MET A 13 39.78 36.63 -26.74
CA MET A 13 40.78 36.74 -27.82
C MET A 13 40.19 37.33 -29.11
N LEU A 14 38.94 37.81 -29.08
CA LEU A 14 38.21 38.36 -30.23
C LEU A 14 38.07 37.36 -31.40
N LEU A 15 38.15 36.07 -31.12
CA LEU A 15 37.93 35.00 -32.09
C LEU A 15 36.44 34.64 -32.15
N GLN A 16 35.87 34.57 -33.34
CA GLN A 16 34.47 34.17 -33.52
C GLN A 16 34.35 32.64 -33.51
N PRO A 17 33.59 32.04 -32.57
CA PRO A 17 33.35 30.61 -32.59
C PRO A 17 32.45 30.24 -33.78
N ASP A 18 32.81 29.16 -34.46
CA ASP A 18 32.03 28.61 -35.57
C ASP A 18 31.03 27.54 -35.11
N ALA A 19 30.23 27.02 -36.04
CA ALA A 19 29.22 26.00 -35.75
C ALA A 19 29.84 24.74 -35.13
N ILE A 20 31.05 24.35 -35.55
CA ILE A 20 31.77 23.17 -35.05
C ILE A 20 32.13 23.37 -33.57
N SER A 21 32.71 24.51 -33.23
CA SER A 21 33.12 24.84 -31.86
C SER A 21 31.93 24.90 -30.91
N LEU A 22 30.82 25.51 -31.35
CA LEU A 22 29.57 25.60 -30.58
C LEU A 22 28.90 24.22 -30.42
N ASN A 23 28.83 23.41 -31.48
CA ASN A 23 28.27 22.05 -31.44
C ASN A 23 29.06 21.13 -30.51
N ALA A 24 30.40 21.23 -30.51
CA ALA A 24 31.27 20.49 -29.60
C ALA A 24 31.04 20.90 -28.14
N ALA A 25 30.85 22.20 -27.87
CA ALA A 25 30.55 22.69 -26.53
C ALA A 25 29.16 22.27 -26.05
N ILE A 26 28.13 22.32 -26.90
CA ILE A 26 26.78 21.83 -26.61
C ILE A 26 26.81 20.32 -26.32
N SER A 27 27.52 19.53 -27.14
CA SER A 27 27.69 18.09 -26.92
C SER A 27 28.42 17.79 -25.60
N SER A 28 29.44 18.56 -25.27
CA SER A 28 30.14 18.46 -23.97
C SER A 28 29.22 18.82 -22.80
N CYS A 29 28.31 19.78 -22.98
CA CYS A 29 27.29 20.11 -21.98
C CYS A 29 26.28 18.97 -21.79
N SER A 30 25.91 18.28 -22.88
CA SER A 30 25.06 17.08 -22.82
C SER A 30 25.71 15.97 -21.99
N GLN A 31 26.98 15.64 -22.26
CA GLN A 31 27.73 14.64 -21.50
C GLN A 31 27.94 15.03 -20.03
N GLY A 32 28.08 16.33 -19.75
CA GLY A 32 28.19 16.87 -18.40
C GLY A 32 26.87 17.08 -17.66
N GLN A 33 25.73 16.61 -18.20
CA GLN A 33 24.37 16.82 -17.65
C GLN A 33 23.99 18.30 -17.41
N ARG A 34 24.58 19.23 -18.16
CA ARG A 34 24.32 20.69 -18.06
C ARG A 34 23.35 21.15 -19.14
N TRP A 35 22.11 20.67 -19.08
CA TRP A 35 21.08 20.97 -20.08
C TRP A 35 20.83 22.48 -20.25
N ALA A 36 20.82 23.26 -19.17
CA ALA A 36 20.56 24.70 -19.23
C ALA A 36 21.66 25.45 -20.02
N ALA A 37 22.92 25.01 -19.86
CA ALA A 37 24.04 25.58 -20.63
C ALA A 37 23.94 25.18 -22.12
N ALA A 38 23.51 23.95 -22.42
CA ALA A 38 23.29 23.52 -23.80
C ALA A 38 22.20 24.34 -24.51
N VAL A 39 21.06 24.57 -23.84
CA VAL A 39 19.96 25.41 -24.37
C VAL A 39 20.41 26.87 -24.54
N HIS A 40 21.13 27.41 -23.56
CA HIS A 40 21.66 28.77 -23.66
C HIS A 40 22.60 28.92 -24.87
N LEU A 41 23.56 28.01 -25.03
CA LEU A 41 24.47 28.02 -26.18
C LEU A 41 23.73 27.93 -27.52
N LEU A 42 22.69 27.07 -27.63
CA LEU A 42 21.86 26.97 -28.82
C LEU A 42 21.16 28.31 -29.14
N SER A 43 20.62 28.99 -28.12
CA SER A 43 19.97 30.30 -28.28
C SER A 43 20.92 31.45 -28.60
N GLU A 44 22.20 31.30 -28.27
CA GLU A 44 23.24 32.32 -28.54
C GLU A 44 23.84 32.20 -29.94
N MET A 45 23.73 31.05 -30.62
CA MET A 45 24.34 30.89 -31.95
C MET A 45 23.84 31.95 -32.96
N PRO A 46 22.53 32.25 -33.06
CA PRO A 46 22.05 33.30 -33.97
C PRO A 46 22.59 34.70 -33.62
N LYS A 47 22.77 34.99 -32.32
CA LYS A 47 23.34 36.28 -31.86
C LYS A 47 24.82 36.40 -32.23
N LYS A 48 25.54 35.28 -32.26
CA LYS A 48 26.92 35.16 -32.77
C LYS A 48 27.00 35.02 -34.30
N LYS A 49 25.90 35.25 -35.03
CA LYS A 49 25.80 35.11 -36.49
C LYS A 49 26.14 33.71 -37.03
N VAL A 50 25.96 32.68 -36.20
CA VAL A 50 26.10 31.27 -36.58
C VAL A 50 24.71 30.63 -36.59
N SER A 51 24.30 30.06 -37.72
CA SER A 51 23.01 29.37 -37.80
C SER A 51 23.09 28.01 -37.08
N PRO A 52 22.18 27.72 -36.13
CA PRO A 52 22.03 26.37 -35.59
C PRO A 52 21.70 25.37 -36.70
N ASP A 53 22.25 24.16 -36.58
CA ASP A 53 21.96 23.05 -37.48
C ASP A 53 21.34 21.86 -36.74
N VAL A 54 21.03 20.79 -37.47
CA VAL A 54 20.45 19.57 -36.88
C VAL A 54 21.36 18.95 -35.81
N VAL A 55 22.68 19.17 -35.88
CA VAL A 55 23.64 18.65 -34.88
C VAL A 55 23.53 19.46 -33.58
N SER A 56 23.42 20.79 -33.66
CA SER A 56 23.19 21.67 -32.50
C SER A 56 21.92 21.26 -31.74
N TYR A 57 20.83 21.04 -32.48
CA TYR A 57 19.54 20.64 -31.91
C TYR A 57 19.58 19.22 -31.32
N ASN A 58 20.16 18.24 -32.02
CA ASN A 58 20.27 16.86 -31.52
C ASN A 58 21.07 16.78 -30.22
N ALA A 59 22.18 17.52 -30.12
CA ALA A 59 22.99 17.56 -28.90
C ALA A 59 22.22 18.20 -27.73
N THR A 60 21.44 19.25 -27.99
CA THR A 60 20.60 19.91 -26.98
C THR A 60 19.41 19.03 -26.55
N MET A 61 18.74 18.37 -27.49
CA MET A 61 17.70 17.36 -27.20
C MET A 61 18.24 16.22 -26.34
N ASN A 62 19.45 15.74 -26.64
CA ASN A 62 20.09 14.70 -25.84
C ASN A 62 20.41 15.19 -24.42
N ALA A 63 20.88 16.43 -24.26
CA ALA A 63 21.07 17.04 -22.94
C ALA A 63 19.76 17.14 -22.14
N ALA A 64 18.65 17.52 -22.79
CA ALA A 64 17.33 17.57 -22.18
C ALA A 64 16.83 16.16 -21.77
N LYS A 65 17.05 15.15 -22.62
CA LYS A 65 16.75 13.74 -22.34
C LYS A 65 17.48 13.24 -21.09
N GLU A 66 18.80 13.44 -21.00
CA GLU A 66 19.60 13.04 -19.83
C GLU A 66 19.17 13.78 -18.54
N ALA A 67 18.72 15.02 -18.65
CA ALA A 67 18.19 15.81 -17.53
C ALA A 67 16.74 15.46 -17.14
N ASN A 68 16.13 14.43 -17.74
CA ASN A 68 14.72 14.07 -17.56
C ASN A 68 13.70 15.13 -18.03
N LEU A 69 14.10 16.08 -18.87
CA LEU A 69 13.27 17.18 -19.41
C LEU A 69 12.67 16.81 -20.78
N TRP A 70 11.83 15.79 -20.81
CA TRP A 70 11.16 15.32 -22.03
C TRP A 70 10.28 16.39 -22.73
N PRO A 71 9.57 17.34 -22.06
CA PRO A 71 8.77 18.34 -22.75
C PRO A 71 9.66 19.27 -23.59
N LEU A 72 10.82 19.65 -23.04
CA LEU A 72 11.80 20.47 -23.73
C LEU A 72 12.36 19.74 -24.95
N SER A 73 12.62 18.43 -24.84
CA SER A 73 13.07 17.63 -26.00
C SER A 73 12.04 17.59 -27.12
N LEU A 74 10.73 17.56 -26.81
CA LEU A 74 9.65 17.64 -27.81
C LEU A 74 9.57 19.04 -28.42
N GLN A 75 9.63 20.08 -27.60
CA GLN A 75 9.62 21.48 -28.05
C GLN A 75 10.77 21.77 -29.02
N LEU A 76 11.98 21.27 -28.72
CA LEU A 76 13.14 21.43 -29.61
C LEU A 76 12.95 20.71 -30.96
N LEU A 77 12.26 19.57 -30.99
CA LEU A 77 11.94 18.89 -32.26
C LEU A 77 10.87 19.66 -33.07
N ASP A 78 9.87 20.22 -32.39
CA ASP A 78 8.86 21.07 -33.03
C ASP A 78 9.51 22.36 -33.58
N GLU A 79 10.47 22.94 -32.86
CA GLU A 79 11.25 24.10 -33.28
C GLU A 79 12.07 23.83 -34.54
N VAL A 80 12.74 22.67 -34.63
CA VAL A 80 13.47 22.22 -35.83
C VAL A 80 12.54 22.24 -37.07
N HIS A 81 11.30 21.78 -36.94
CA HIS A 81 10.31 21.81 -38.03
C HIS A 81 9.92 23.25 -38.40
N VAL A 82 9.64 24.10 -37.41
CA VAL A 82 9.25 25.51 -37.63
C VAL A 82 10.36 26.28 -38.35
N LEU A 83 11.61 26.03 -37.98
CA LEU A 83 12.79 26.66 -38.58
C LEU A 83 13.18 26.05 -39.94
N ARG A 84 12.41 25.08 -40.45
CA ARG A 84 12.67 24.35 -41.71
C ARG A 84 14.06 23.70 -41.75
N ILE A 85 14.60 23.35 -40.57
CA ILE A 85 15.80 22.51 -40.47
C ILE A 85 15.30 21.07 -40.64
N GLN A 86 15.93 20.30 -41.53
CA GLN A 86 15.48 18.93 -41.77
C GLN A 86 15.87 18.03 -40.59
N PRO A 87 14.92 17.51 -39.79
CA PRO A 87 15.23 16.54 -38.76
C PRO A 87 15.75 15.24 -39.41
N ASN A 88 16.57 14.51 -38.68
CA ASN A 88 17.07 13.21 -39.14
C ASN A 88 16.69 12.09 -38.16
N LEU A 89 17.07 10.86 -38.49
CA LEU A 89 16.80 9.68 -37.66
C LEU A 89 17.29 9.85 -36.21
N ILE A 90 18.41 10.57 -36.01
CA ILE A 90 18.96 10.84 -34.67
C ILE A 90 18.03 11.77 -33.88
N SER A 91 17.45 12.79 -34.52
CA SER A 91 16.47 13.70 -33.90
C SER A 91 15.27 12.92 -33.34
N PHE A 92 14.63 12.11 -34.19
CA PHE A 92 13.46 11.32 -33.80
C PHE A 92 13.80 10.29 -32.71
N ASN A 93 14.90 9.54 -32.87
CA ASN A 93 15.32 8.54 -31.87
C ASN A 93 15.68 9.15 -30.51
N THR A 94 16.27 10.35 -30.49
CA THR A 94 16.60 11.05 -29.24
C THR A 94 15.34 11.43 -28.46
N VAL A 95 14.33 11.93 -29.17
CA VAL A 95 13.04 12.33 -28.58
C VAL A 95 12.22 11.11 -28.17
N LEU A 96 12.19 10.05 -28.99
CA LEU A 96 11.58 8.76 -28.63
C LEU A 96 12.17 8.21 -27.33
N ALA A 97 13.50 8.22 -27.19
CA ALA A 97 14.19 7.82 -25.98
C ALA A 97 13.82 8.70 -24.77
N ALA A 98 13.62 10.02 -24.98
CA ALA A 98 13.15 10.94 -23.93
C ALA A 98 11.72 10.61 -23.46
N CYS A 99 10.87 10.12 -24.36
CA CYS A 99 9.49 9.73 -24.08
C CYS A 99 9.34 8.40 -23.33
N VAL A 100 10.42 7.63 -23.13
CA VAL A 100 10.38 6.34 -22.39
C VAL A 100 10.18 6.59 -20.89
N ARG A 101 8.98 7.01 -20.49
CA ARG A 101 8.60 7.42 -19.13
C ARG A 101 7.18 6.94 -18.79
N PRO A 102 6.86 6.80 -17.49
CA PRO A 102 5.50 6.47 -17.08
C PRO A 102 4.46 7.43 -17.67
N GLY A 103 3.43 6.88 -18.31
CA GLY A 103 2.31 7.65 -18.87
C GLY A 103 2.60 8.46 -20.14
N ARG A 104 3.75 8.28 -20.81
CA ARG A 104 4.16 9.07 -22.00
C ARG A 104 4.20 8.28 -23.31
N TRP A 105 3.58 7.12 -23.34
CA TRP A 105 3.48 6.27 -24.54
C TRP A 105 2.79 6.96 -25.72
N SER A 106 1.79 7.81 -25.48
CA SER A 106 1.06 8.53 -26.54
C SER A 106 1.95 9.49 -27.31
N SER A 107 2.84 10.21 -26.61
CA SER A 107 3.87 11.04 -27.24
C SER A 107 4.83 10.20 -28.07
N ALA A 108 5.29 9.05 -27.54
CA ALA A 108 6.18 8.15 -28.28
C ALA A 108 5.53 7.61 -29.56
N SER A 109 4.27 7.18 -29.51
CA SER A 109 3.50 6.77 -30.68
C SER A 109 3.39 7.89 -31.72
N ARG A 110 3.12 9.12 -31.28
CA ARG A 110 3.02 10.29 -32.17
C ARG A 110 4.34 10.60 -32.87
N ILE A 111 5.47 10.48 -32.18
CA ILE A 111 6.80 10.68 -32.77
C ILE A 111 7.12 9.58 -33.79
N LEU A 112 6.78 8.32 -33.51
CA LEU A 112 6.96 7.24 -34.49
C LEU A 112 6.10 7.46 -35.74
N GLN A 113 4.86 7.95 -35.58
CA GLN A 113 3.99 8.28 -36.70
C GLN A 113 4.54 9.45 -37.51
N SER A 114 4.98 10.54 -36.86
CA SER A 114 5.63 11.67 -37.52
C SER A 114 6.87 11.25 -38.30
N MET A 115 7.64 10.30 -37.76
CA MET A 115 8.80 9.74 -38.45
C MET A 115 8.40 9.02 -39.76
N LYS A 116 7.32 8.22 -39.74
CA LYS A 116 6.75 7.58 -40.93
C LYS A 116 6.20 8.61 -41.93
N ASP A 117 5.50 9.64 -41.45
CA ASP A 117 4.93 10.71 -42.27
C ASP A 117 6.03 11.52 -42.98
N CYS A 118 7.17 11.72 -42.33
CA CYS A 118 8.37 12.32 -42.91
C CYS A 118 9.18 11.36 -43.80
N SER A 119 8.63 10.20 -44.17
CA SER A 119 9.28 9.17 -45.00
C SER A 119 10.58 8.60 -44.42
N PHE A 120 10.79 8.70 -43.10
CA PHE A 120 11.89 8.01 -42.43
C PHE A 120 11.43 6.61 -42.01
N GLY A 121 12.18 5.58 -42.40
CA GLY A 121 11.92 4.21 -41.94
C GLY A 121 12.34 4.04 -40.47
N PRO A 122 11.42 3.72 -39.55
CA PRO A 122 11.77 3.42 -38.15
C PRO A 122 12.79 2.30 -38.05
N ASP A 123 13.89 2.56 -37.35
CA ASP A 123 14.96 1.59 -37.15
C ASP A 123 14.73 0.77 -35.88
N ARG A 124 15.62 -0.19 -35.61
CA ARG A 124 15.56 -1.01 -34.39
C ARG A 124 15.45 -0.17 -33.10
N ARG A 125 16.15 0.98 -33.03
CA ARG A 125 16.16 1.84 -31.84
C ARG A 125 14.84 2.56 -31.66
N SER A 126 14.20 2.98 -32.75
CA SER A 126 12.86 3.59 -32.74
C SER A 126 11.84 2.64 -32.12
N TRP A 127 11.79 1.40 -32.62
CA TRP A 127 10.85 0.38 -32.15
C TRP A 127 11.14 -0.05 -30.71
N THR A 128 12.41 -0.25 -30.35
CA THR A 128 12.81 -0.63 -28.97
C THR A 128 12.38 0.44 -27.96
N SER A 129 12.55 1.72 -28.31
CA SER A 129 12.13 2.85 -27.49
C SER A 129 10.60 2.91 -27.35
N LEU A 130 9.86 2.56 -28.41
CA LEU A 130 8.39 2.51 -28.36
C LEU A 130 7.89 1.36 -27.46
N VAL A 131 8.45 0.15 -27.58
CA VAL A 131 8.16 -0.98 -26.69
C VAL A 131 8.40 -0.59 -25.23
N ALA A 132 9.54 0.03 -24.94
CA ALA A 132 9.88 0.49 -23.60
C ALA A 132 8.94 1.59 -23.07
N ALA A 133 8.47 2.49 -23.94
CA ALA A 133 7.51 3.53 -23.57
C ALA A 133 6.13 2.92 -23.22
N PHE A 134 5.65 1.96 -24.00
CA PHE A 134 4.42 1.21 -23.69
C PHE A 134 4.56 0.39 -22.39
N ALA A 135 5.69 -0.29 -22.20
CA ALA A 135 5.98 -1.04 -20.98
C ALA A 135 5.93 -0.14 -19.74
N ARG A 136 6.55 1.05 -19.78
CA ARG A 136 6.48 2.03 -18.68
C ARG A 136 5.10 2.68 -18.52
N GLY A 137 4.31 2.69 -19.58
CA GLY A 137 2.92 3.15 -19.59
C GLY A 137 1.89 2.13 -19.09
N SER A 138 2.31 0.93 -18.65
CA SER A 138 1.42 -0.20 -18.32
C SER A 138 0.50 -0.60 -19.47
N LYS A 139 0.96 -0.42 -20.72
CA LYS A 139 0.27 -0.74 -21.98
C LYS A 139 0.84 -2.02 -22.58
N TRP A 140 0.56 -3.15 -21.94
CA TRP A 140 1.22 -4.43 -22.26
C TRP A 140 0.86 -4.96 -23.65
N MET A 141 -0.40 -4.78 -24.07
CA MET A 141 -0.89 -5.29 -25.35
C MET A 141 -0.25 -4.52 -26.50
N GLU A 142 -0.16 -3.19 -26.37
CA GLU A 142 0.51 -2.33 -27.32
C GLU A 142 2.02 -2.61 -27.36
N ALA A 143 2.67 -2.85 -26.22
CA ALA A 143 4.09 -3.25 -26.17
C ALA A 143 4.34 -4.58 -26.91
N TYR A 144 3.48 -5.58 -26.71
CA TYR A 144 3.59 -6.88 -27.37
C TYR A 144 3.32 -6.77 -28.88
N ASN A 145 2.27 -6.06 -29.29
CA ASN A 145 1.97 -5.84 -30.71
C ASN A 145 3.12 -5.10 -31.42
N THR A 146 3.71 -4.10 -30.77
CA THR A 146 4.88 -3.38 -31.29
C THR A 146 6.09 -4.29 -31.46
N MET A 147 6.30 -5.22 -30.53
CA MET A 147 7.35 -6.24 -30.64
C MET A 147 7.08 -7.19 -31.83
N GLN A 148 5.82 -7.56 -32.08
CA GLN A 148 5.44 -8.36 -33.24
C GLN A 148 5.63 -7.60 -34.55
N GLU A 149 5.34 -6.31 -34.59
CA GLU A 149 5.61 -5.45 -35.75
C GLU A 149 7.12 -5.35 -36.05
N LEU A 150 7.96 -5.20 -35.02
CA LEU A 150 9.43 -5.23 -35.17
C LEU A 150 9.88 -6.53 -35.85
N ARG A 151 9.29 -7.68 -35.47
CA ARG A 151 9.57 -9.00 -36.09
C ARG A 151 9.09 -9.07 -37.53
N GLN A 152 7.89 -8.59 -37.84
CA GLN A 152 7.35 -8.57 -39.21
C GLN A 152 8.23 -7.74 -40.16
N MET A 153 8.82 -6.66 -39.64
CA MET A 153 9.77 -5.82 -40.37
C MET A 153 11.17 -6.47 -40.53
N ARG A 154 11.36 -7.70 -40.04
CA ARG A 154 12.64 -8.45 -40.07
C ARG A 154 13.80 -7.68 -39.43
N LEU A 155 13.51 -6.80 -38.47
CA LEU A 155 14.52 -6.17 -37.64
C LEU A 155 14.88 -7.13 -36.51
N GLU A 156 16.17 -7.36 -36.26
CA GLU A 156 16.59 -8.21 -35.15
C GLU A 156 16.34 -7.50 -33.82
N ALA A 157 15.43 -8.01 -32.98
CA ALA A 157 15.20 -7.48 -31.65
C ALA A 157 16.44 -7.67 -30.77
N ASP A 158 16.83 -6.64 -30.02
CA ASP A 158 17.88 -6.77 -29.02
C ASP A 158 17.29 -7.09 -27.63
N LEU A 159 18.16 -7.43 -26.68
CA LEU A 159 17.77 -7.75 -25.31
C LEU A 159 17.01 -6.60 -24.62
N VAL A 160 17.24 -5.34 -25.03
CA VAL A 160 16.53 -4.19 -24.45
C VAL A 160 15.06 -4.23 -24.86
N ALA A 161 14.76 -4.56 -26.12
CA ALA A 161 13.38 -4.77 -26.58
C ALA A 161 12.72 -5.95 -25.86
N PHE A 162 13.40 -7.10 -25.77
CA PHE A 162 12.88 -8.27 -25.05
C PHE A 162 12.65 -7.98 -23.55
N GLY A 163 13.57 -7.31 -22.89
CA GLY A 163 13.45 -6.87 -21.49
C GLY A 163 12.26 -5.94 -21.27
N ALA A 164 12.07 -4.96 -22.16
CA ALA A 164 10.92 -4.08 -22.12
C ALA A 164 9.59 -4.84 -22.31
N SER A 165 9.51 -5.74 -23.29
CA SER A 165 8.33 -6.58 -23.52
C SER A 165 8.05 -7.53 -22.35
N ALA A 166 9.07 -8.15 -21.75
CA ALA A 166 8.91 -9.00 -20.57
C ALA A 166 8.40 -8.19 -19.38
N SER A 167 8.93 -6.99 -19.16
CA SER A 167 8.45 -6.07 -18.12
C SER A 167 7.03 -5.58 -18.36
N ALA A 168 6.62 -5.44 -19.63
CA ALA A 168 5.24 -5.15 -19.99
C ALA A 168 4.32 -6.35 -19.68
N CYS A 169 4.73 -7.57 -20.04
CA CYS A 169 4.01 -8.81 -19.73
C CYS A 169 3.85 -9.01 -18.22
N GLN A 170 4.90 -8.74 -17.44
CA GLN A 170 4.86 -8.73 -15.98
C GLN A 170 3.76 -7.80 -15.45
N ARG A 171 3.73 -6.54 -15.90
CA ARG A 171 2.70 -5.56 -15.48
C ARG A 171 1.30 -5.89 -15.99
N GLY A 172 1.20 -6.61 -17.11
CA GLY A 172 -0.05 -7.08 -17.69
C GLY A 172 -0.52 -8.43 -17.15
N HIS A 173 0.22 -9.05 -16.21
CA HIS A 173 -0.01 -10.41 -15.71
C HIS A 173 -0.04 -11.49 -16.81
N GLN A 174 0.67 -11.27 -17.92
CA GLN A 174 0.69 -12.16 -19.09
C GLN A 174 1.89 -13.11 -19.03
N TRP A 175 1.83 -14.09 -18.13
CA TRP A 175 2.95 -15.02 -17.93
C TRP A 175 3.23 -15.94 -19.12
N ILE A 176 2.20 -16.35 -19.88
CA ILE A 176 2.36 -17.18 -21.08
C ILE A 176 3.21 -16.45 -22.13
N LEU A 177 2.87 -15.19 -22.41
CA LEU A 177 3.62 -14.35 -23.36
C LEU A 177 5.06 -14.09 -22.87
N ALA A 178 5.27 -13.96 -21.56
CA ALA A 178 6.62 -13.83 -21.00
C ALA A 178 7.47 -15.10 -21.24
N LEU A 179 6.87 -16.29 -21.17
CA LEU A 179 7.55 -17.56 -21.46
C LEU A 179 7.84 -17.73 -22.95
N GLU A 180 6.92 -17.31 -23.83
CA GLU A 180 7.16 -17.26 -25.27
C GLU A 180 8.40 -16.40 -25.57
N LEU A 181 8.46 -15.19 -25.02
CA LEU A 181 9.62 -14.29 -25.15
C LEU A 181 10.92 -14.95 -24.66
N PHE A 182 10.87 -15.70 -23.55
CA PHE A 182 12.04 -16.42 -23.02
C PHE A 182 12.52 -17.53 -23.96
N SER A 183 11.60 -18.28 -24.56
CA SER A 183 11.93 -19.30 -25.56
C SER A 183 12.55 -18.69 -26.83
N GLU A 184 12.06 -17.53 -27.24
CA GLU A 184 12.55 -16.82 -28.40
C GLU A 184 13.97 -16.29 -28.21
N VAL A 185 14.28 -15.67 -27.06
CA VAL A 185 15.63 -15.20 -26.74
C VAL A 185 16.64 -16.35 -26.83
N LYS A 186 16.26 -17.55 -26.36
CA LYS A 186 17.08 -18.76 -26.51
C LYS A 186 17.26 -19.18 -27.97
N SER A 187 16.17 -19.17 -28.75
CA SER A 187 16.23 -19.52 -30.19
C SER A 187 17.08 -18.55 -31.01
N ALA A 188 17.13 -17.28 -30.59
CA ALA A 188 17.93 -16.23 -31.21
C ALA A 188 19.42 -16.27 -30.79
N ASN A 189 19.84 -17.27 -29.99
CA ASN A 189 21.18 -17.35 -29.41
C ASN A 189 21.61 -16.10 -28.62
N LEU A 190 20.64 -15.31 -28.14
CA LEU A 190 20.88 -14.18 -27.26
C LEU A 190 21.05 -14.71 -25.83
N LYS A 191 22.03 -14.19 -25.09
CA LYS A 191 22.20 -14.55 -23.68
C LYS A 191 21.24 -13.71 -22.84
N PRO A 192 20.25 -14.33 -22.15
CA PRO A 192 19.35 -13.59 -21.27
C PRO A 192 20.13 -12.80 -20.22
N ASP A 193 19.75 -11.54 -20.03
CA ASP A 193 20.30 -10.71 -18.95
C ASP A 193 19.43 -10.78 -17.70
N GLU A 194 19.97 -10.30 -16.57
CA GLU A 194 19.28 -10.33 -15.28
C GLU A 194 17.92 -9.62 -15.30
N PRO A 195 17.78 -8.38 -15.83
CA PRO A 195 16.48 -7.68 -15.87
C PRO A 195 15.41 -8.43 -16.68
N PHE A 196 15.77 -9.00 -17.83
CA PHE A 196 14.83 -9.79 -18.63
C PHE A 196 14.33 -11.02 -17.86
N CYS A 197 15.26 -11.81 -17.33
CA CYS A 197 14.92 -13.01 -16.58
C CYS A 197 14.10 -12.70 -15.32
N ALA A 198 14.44 -11.63 -14.59
CA ALA A 198 13.69 -11.20 -13.41
C ALA A 198 12.23 -10.85 -13.74
N SER A 199 11.99 -10.14 -14.86
CA SER A 199 10.63 -9.83 -15.30
C SER A 199 9.85 -11.07 -15.73
N VAL A 200 10.48 -12.04 -16.40
CA VAL A 200 9.83 -13.31 -16.78
C VAL A 200 9.48 -14.15 -15.55
N VAL A 201 10.43 -14.31 -14.61
CA VAL A 201 10.20 -15.04 -13.34
C VAL A 201 9.06 -14.39 -12.54
N THR A 202 9.09 -13.06 -12.41
CA THR A 202 8.04 -12.32 -11.70
C THR A 202 6.68 -12.49 -12.38
N ALA A 203 6.61 -12.40 -13.71
CA ALA A 203 5.36 -12.64 -14.44
C ALA A 203 4.81 -14.04 -14.17
N CYS A 204 5.66 -15.08 -14.22
CA CYS A 204 5.27 -16.46 -13.92
C CYS A 204 4.80 -16.65 -12.48
N ALA A 205 5.50 -16.05 -11.52
CA ALA A 205 5.14 -16.09 -10.11
C ALA A 205 3.77 -15.43 -9.87
N MET A 206 3.52 -14.25 -10.46
CA MET A 206 2.21 -13.58 -10.37
C MET A 206 1.09 -14.36 -11.06
N GLY A 207 1.42 -15.22 -12.03
CA GLY A 207 0.49 -16.19 -12.65
C GLY A 207 0.31 -17.49 -11.85
N LEU A 208 0.86 -17.56 -10.63
CA LEU A 208 0.89 -18.73 -9.75
C LEU A 208 1.56 -19.97 -10.35
N GLN A 209 2.36 -19.79 -11.41
CA GLN A 209 3.15 -20.84 -12.04
C GLN A 209 4.51 -20.98 -11.34
N TRP A 210 4.46 -21.33 -10.04
CA TRP A 210 5.64 -21.36 -9.19
C TRP A 210 6.68 -22.41 -9.65
N GLU A 211 6.27 -23.53 -10.24
CA GLU A 211 7.19 -24.56 -10.76
C GLU A 211 8.10 -24.00 -11.86
N VAL A 212 7.48 -23.32 -12.82
CA VAL A 212 8.17 -22.70 -13.94
C VAL A 212 9.03 -21.53 -13.43
N ALA A 213 8.47 -20.69 -12.55
CA ALA A 213 9.20 -19.57 -11.97
C ALA A 213 10.45 -20.02 -11.19
N MET A 214 10.33 -21.10 -10.41
CA MET A 214 11.43 -21.68 -9.64
C MET A 214 12.48 -22.33 -10.56
N SER A 215 12.06 -23.09 -11.58
CA SER A 215 12.98 -23.69 -12.56
C SER A 215 13.77 -22.62 -13.31
N LEU A 216 13.10 -21.54 -13.73
CA LEU A 216 13.74 -20.40 -14.36
C LEU A 216 14.74 -19.71 -13.42
N LEU A 217 14.34 -19.47 -12.17
CA LEU A 217 15.21 -18.88 -11.14
C LEU A 217 16.48 -19.72 -10.89
N GLN A 218 16.33 -21.05 -10.82
CA GLN A 218 17.44 -21.99 -10.63
C GLN A 218 18.33 -22.14 -11.87
N SER A 219 17.79 -21.92 -13.06
CA SER A 219 18.53 -22.01 -14.33
C SER A 219 19.48 -20.82 -14.58
N MET A 220 19.41 -19.77 -13.76
CA MET A 220 20.26 -18.59 -13.91
C MET A 220 21.68 -18.83 -13.33
N PRO A 221 22.77 -18.39 -14.00
CA PRO A 221 24.14 -18.59 -13.53
C PRO A 221 24.45 -17.97 -12.15
N ARG A 222 25.16 -18.69 -11.27
CA ARG A 222 25.57 -18.25 -9.91
C ARG A 222 26.35 -16.93 -9.82
N ARG A 223 26.96 -16.46 -10.92
CA ARG A 223 27.64 -15.15 -11.01
C ARG A 223 26.75 -14.00 -11.48
N GLN A 224 25.58 -14.31 -12.06
CA GLN A 224 24.48 -13.38 -12.33
C GLN A 224 23.42 -13.42 -11.21
N LEU A 225 23.54 -14.38 -10.28
CA LEU A 225 22.79 -14.49 -9.02
C LEU A 225 23.29 -13.48 -7.98
N ASN A 226 23.19 -12.19 -8.30
CA ASN A 226 22.66 -11.30 -7.28
C ASN A 226 21.15 -11.58 -7.32
N ALA A 227 20.70 -12.59 -6.57
CA ALA A 227 19.28 -12.82 -6.33
C ALA A 227 18.74 -11.58 -5.59
N THR A 228 18.43 -10.54 -6.35
CA THR A 228 17.82 -9.34 -5.84
C THR A 228 16.47 -9.73 -5.26
N SER A 229 16.11 -9.16 -4.10
CA SER A 229 14.82 -9.35 -3.44
C SER A 229 13.65 -9.27 -4.43
N THR A 230 13.78 -8.45 -5.46
CA THR A 230 12.81 -8.23 -6.53
C THR A 230 12.38 -9.47 -7.32
N SER A 231 13.22 -10.49 -7.52
CA SER A 231 12.85 -11.71 -8.28
C SER A 231 12.44 -12.88 -7.38
N SER A 232 12.99 -12.95 -6.17
CA SER A 232 12.70 -14.03 -5.21
C SER A 232 11.42 -13.77 -4.40
N ALA A 233 11.11 -12.51 -4.06
CA ALA A 233 9.90 -12.17 -3.30
C ALA A 233 8.58 -12.56 -4.00
N PRO A 234 8.42 -12.33 -5.33
CA PRO A 234 7.24 -12.80 -6.05
C PRO A 234 7.12 -14.32 -6.04
N VAL A 235 8.23 -15.05 -6.20
CA VAL A 235 8.24 -16.52 -6.18
C VAL A 235 7.88 -17.04 -4.80
N LEU A 236 8.42 -16.44 -3.73
CA LEU A 236 8.04 -16.74 -2.35
C LEU A 236 6.54 -16.54 -2.14
N THR A 237 6.00 -15.40 -2.57
CA THR A 237 4.56 -15.11 -2.46
C THR A 237 3.72 -16.16 -3.20
N ALA A 238 4.10 -16.50 -4.44
CA ALA A 238 3.40 -17.52 -5.23
C ALA A 238 3.44 -18.92 -4.59
N LEU A 239 4.56 -19.31 -3.97
CA LEU A 239 4.68 -20.56 -3.23
C LEU A 239 3.76 -20.58 -2.01
N LEU A 240 3.64 -19.48 -1.28
CA LEU A 240 2.76 -19.38 -0.12
C LEU A 240 1.28 -19.43 -0.52
N GLU A 241 0.89 -18.70 -1.56
CA GLU A 241 -0.49 -18.73 -2.09
C GLU A 241 -0.89 -20.13 -2.59
N THR A 242 0.06 -20.90 -3.12
CA THR A 242 -0.14 -22.29 -3.56
C THR A 242 0.14 -23.33 -2.47
N LYS A 243 0.28 -22.89 -1.21
CA LYS A 243 0.48 -23.73 -0.01
C LYS A 243 1.77 -24.56 0.00
N GLN A 244 2.77 -24.20 -0.79
CA GLN A 244 4.09 -24.85 -0.88
C GLN A 244 5.10 -24.25 0.13
N TRP A 245 4.74 -24.24 1.40
CA TRP A 245 5.50 -23.54 2.46
C TRP A 245 6.93 -24.08 2.66
N GLU A 246 7.16 -25.39 2.51
CA GLU A 246 8.49 -26.01 2.64
C GLU A 246 9.45 -25.48 1.57
N ARG A 247 8.96 -25.36 0.33
CA ARG A 247 9.75 -24.81 -0.78
C ARG A 247 9.99 -23.32 -0.62
N ALA A 248 9.02 -22.59 -0.04
CA ALA A 248 9.19 -21.18 0.28
C ALA A 248 10.29 -20.98 1.34
N LEU A 249 10.30 -21.80 2.39
CA LEU A 249 11.37 -21.78 3.39
C LEU A 249 12.73 -22.14 2.79
N GLN A 250 12.79 -23.19 1.96
CA GLN A 250 14.03 -23.58 1.29
C GLN A 250 14.57 -22.46 0.42
N LEU A 251 13.71 -21.84 -0.41
CA LEU A 251 14.09 -20.71 -1.25
C LEU A 251 14.60 -19.54 -0.40
N PHE A 252 13.93 -19.21 0.71
CA PHE A 252 14.35 -18.16 1.63
C PHE A 252 15.71 -18.47 2.28
N LEU A 253 15.97 -19.72 2.67
CA LEU A 253 17.24 -20.13 3.24
C LEU A 253 18.39 -20.07 2.22
N ASP A 254 18.09 -20.29 0.94
CA ASP A 254 19.04 -20.22 -0.17
C ASP A 254 19.31 -18.78 -0.65
N MET A 255 18.57 -17.77 -0.15
CA MET A 255 18.79 -16.36 -0.51
C MET A 255 20.12 -15.81 0.05
N PRO A 256 20.83 -14.94 -0.70
CA PRO A 256 22.03 -14.29 -0.21
C PRO A 256 21.73 -13.35 0.96
N ARG A 257 22.57 -13.41 2.00
CA ARG A 257 22.48 -12.56 3.18
C ARG A 257 23.31 -11.28 2.97
N PRO A 258 22.83 -10.10 3.41
CA PRO A 258 21.58 -9.86 4.11
C PRO A 258 20.35 -9.77 3.19
N VAL A 259 19.21 -10.32 3.61
CA VAL A 259 17.91 -10.11 2.94
C VAL A 259 17.32 -8.76 3.35
N ALA A 260 17.51 -7.73 2.54
CA ALA A 260 17.04 -6.36 2.79
C ALA A 260 15.55 -6.16 2.44
N ASP A 261 14.67 -7.10 2.82
CA ASP A 261 13.23 -7.04 2.55
C ASP A 261 12.41 -7.53 3.76
N ALA A 262 11.75 -6.59 4.44
CA ALA A 262 10.93 -6.87 5.62
C ALA A 262 9.66 -7.68 5.29
N GLN A 263 9.13 -7.58 4.06
CA GLN A 263 7.94 -8.31 3.65
C GLN A 263 8.23 -9.81 3.56
N ILE A 264 9.41 -10.18 3.05
CA ILE A 264 9.85 -11.57 2.99
C ILE A 264 9.96 -12.17 4.40
N TYR A 265 10.58 -11.44 5.34
CA TYR A 265 10.66 -11.89 6.73
C TYR A 265 9.28 -12.04 7.37
N SER A 266 8.39 -11.06 7.20
CA SER A 266 7.01 -11.12 7.70
C SER A 266 6.29 -12.38 7.18
N GLN A 267 6.38 -12.65 5.87
CA GLN A 267 5.80 -13.82 5.25
C GLN A 267 6.35 -15.14 5.83
N MET A 268 7.67 -15.26 6.01
CA MET A 268 8.29 -16.47 6.56
C MET A 268 8.01 -16.65 8.06
N ILE A 269 7.90 -15.55 8.81
CA ILE A 269 7.49 -15.56 10.23
C ILE A 269 6.06 -16.09 10.35
N MET A 270 5.12 -15.59 9.54
CA MET A 270 3.75 -16.09 9.50
C MET A 270 3.69 -17.58 9.16
N VAL A 271 4.51 -18.05 8.22
CA VAL A 271 4.64 -19.49 7.93
C VAL A 271 5.11 -20.27 9.16
N CYS A 272 6.15 -19.80 9.84
CA CYS A 272 6.64 -20.47 11.03
C CYS A 272 5.63 -20.45 12.19
N GLU A 273 4.83 -19.38 12.34
CA GLU A 273 3.70 -19.32 13.30
C GLU A 273 2.61 -20.34 12.92
N GLN A 274 2.15 -20.32 11.66
CA GLN A 274 1.09 -21.18 11.14
C GLN A 274 1.41 -22.67 11.30
N TYR A 275 2.65 -23.06 10.98
CA TYR A 275 3.10 -24.46 11.03
C TYR A 275 3.84 -24.81 12.33
N LYS A 276 3.79 -23.95 13.34
CA LYS A 276 4.36 -24.17 14.70
C LYS A 276 5.87 -24.50 14.71
N LEU A 277 6.64 -23.95 13.77
CA LEU A 277 8.08 -24.15 13.63
C LEU A 277 8.88 -23.26 14.58
N ARG A 278 8.78 -23.50 15.89
CA ARG A 278 9.29 -22.58 16.95
C ARG A 278 10.78 -22.27 16.87
N HIS A 279 11.62 -23.25 16.55
CA HIS A 279 13.07 -23.05 16.47
C HIS A 279 13.45 -22.19 15.27
N LEU A 280 12.86 -22.48 14.11
CA LEU A 280 13.09 -21.73 12.88
C LEU A 280 12.52 -20.33 13.00
N HIS A 281 11.34 -20.17 13.59
CA HIS A 281 10.75 -18.87 13.95
C HIS A 281 11.78 -18.01 14.67
N ARG A 282 12.38 -18.50 15.77
CA ARG A 282 13.41 -17.76 16.52
C ARG A 282 14.62 -17.38 15.66
N GLN A 283 15.16 -18.32 14.88
CA GLN A 283 16.32 -18.06 14.02
C GLN A 283 16.01 -17.02 12.94
N LEU A 284 14.80 -17.04 12.38
CA LEU A 284 14.34 -16.06 11.39
C LEU A 284 14.24 -14.67 12.01
N LEU A 285 13.75 -14.56 13.25
CA LEU A 285 13.68 -13.30 13.97
C LEU A 285 15.07 -12.71 14.23
N GLU A 286 16.01 -13.53 14.69
CA GLU A 286 17.41 -13.11 14.91
C GLU A 286 18.11 -12.72 13.60
N SER A 287 17.89 -13.50 12.52
CA SER A 287 18.41 -13.17 11.19
C SER A 287 17.78 -11.88 10.64
N ALA A 288 16.49 -11.64 10.85
CA ALA A 288 15.81 -10.41 10.44
C ALA A 288 16.45 -9.19 11.09
N VAL A 289 16.77 -9.29 12.38
CA VAL A 289 17.45 -8.23 13.13
C VAL A 289 18.82 -7.93 12.54
N ASN A 290 19.60 -8.96 12.18
CA ASN A 290 20.95 -8.79 11.64
C ASN A 290 20.95 -8.29 10.19
N ASP A 291 20.09 -8.84 9.34
CA ASP A 291 20.07 -8.55 7.91
C ASP A 291 19.48 -7.18 7.60
N LEU A 292 18.46 -6.75 8.37
CA LEU A 292 17.81 -5.46 8.19
C LEU A 292 18.55 -4.31 8.91
N ALA A 293 19.64 -4.60 9.64
CA ALA A 293 20.40 -3.62 10.42
C ALA A 293 21.10 -2.54 9.57
N GLY A 294 21.37 -2.81 8.29
CA GLY A 294 22.03 -1.88 7.36
C GLY A 294 21.09 -1.02 6.52
N SER A 295 19.80 -1.34 6.50
CA SER A 295 18.77 -0.65 5.72
C SER A 295 17.79 0.04 6.68
N THR A 296 18.07 1.28 7.08
CA THR A 296 17.15 2.07 7.90
C THR A 296 15.82 2.30 7.17
N PRO A 297 14.65 2.43 7.83
CA PRO A 297 14.38 2.46 9.28
C PRO A 297 13.27 1.45 9.70
N GLY A 298 13.18 1.10 10.99
CA GLY A 298 12.28 0.06 11.55
C GLY A 298 12.89 -0.70 12.75
N TYR A 299 14.17 -0.41 12.96
CA TYR A 299 15.14 -0.99 13.89
C TYR A 299 14.72 -1.17 15.36
N THR A 300 13.73 -0.45 15.91
CA THR A 300 13.35 -0.62 17.33
C THR A 300 11.95 -1.14 17.54
N SER A 301 11.00 -0.87 16.63
CA SER A 301 9.64 -1.40 16.72
C SER A 301 9.65 -2.91 16.49
N LEU A 302 10.49 -3.38 15.55
CA LEU A 302 10.71 -4.81 15.34
C LEU A 302 11.43 -5.41 16.56
N VAL A 303 12.54 -4.81 17.04
CA VAL A 303 13.27 -5.33 18.22
C VAL A 303 12.39 -5.41 19.48
N ALA A 304 11.51 -4.43 19.71
CA ALA A 304 10.54 -4.47 20.82
C ALA A 304 9.48 -5.57 20.63
N ALA A 305 8.92 -5.70 19.43
CA ALA A 305 7.96 -6.75 19.09
C ALA A 305 8.56 -8.17 19.18
N LEU A 306 9.83 -8.31 18.80
CA LEU A 306 10.57 -9.57 18.82
C LEU A 306 11.05 -9.97 20.23
N ALA A 307 11.35 -9.00 21.10
CA ALA A 307 11.61 -9.26 22.51
C ALA A 307 10.34 -9.74 23.26
N LEU A 308 9.17 -9.17 22.92
CA LEU A 308 7.87 -9.53 23.50
C LEU A 308 7.37 -10.92 23.09
N LEU A 309 7.69 -11.38 21.87
CA LEU A 309 7.34 -12.72 21.41
C LEU A 309 8.17 -13.84 22.06
N ASN A 310 9.30 -13.52 22.71
CA ASN A 310 10.24 -14.53 23.20
C ASN A 310 10.16 -14.83 24.71
N GLY A 311 9.33 -14.15 25.50
CA GLY A 311 8.99 -14.57 26.87
C GLY A 311 10.16 -14.80 27.84
N THR A 312 11.37 -14.34 27.54
CA THR A 312 12.56 -14.56 28.38
C THR A 312 13.37 -13.28 28.49
N GLN A 313 13.29 -12.65 29.68
CA GLN A 313 13.99 -11.46 30.22
C GLN A 313 13.19 -10.15 30.29
N PRO A 314 13.40 -9.32 31.35
CA PRO A 314 12.75 -8.03 31.49
C PRO A 314 13.17 -7.09 30.35
N LEU A 315 12.19 -6.31 29.87
CA LEU A 315 12.31 -5.35 28.76
C LEU A 315 13.58 -4.49 28.87
N PRO A 316 14.47 -4.44 27.85
CA PRO A 316 15.45 -3.39 27.80
C PRO A 316 14.73 -2.06 27.53
N ARG A 317 14.73 -1.16 28.52
CA ARG A 317 14.20 0.20 28.37
C ARG A 317 14.88 0.87 27.17
N LEU A 318 14.10 1.28 26.16
CA LEU A 318 14.61 2.06 25.04
C LEU A 318 15.20 3.38 25.57
N SER A 319 16.38 3.77 25.10
CA SER A 319 16.97 5.04 25.50
C SER A 319 16.22 6.21 24.83
N PRO A 320 15.98 7.34 25.52
CA PRO A 320 15.32 8.51 24.94
C PRO A 320 15.97 9.03 23.64
N THR A 321 17.27 8.76 23.47
CA THR A 321 18.07 9.15 22.32
C THR A 321 17.83 8.29 21.07
N ALA A 322 17.46 7.01 21.25
CA ALA A 322 17.10 6.13 20.14
C ALA A 322 15.71 6.51 19.59
N THR A 323 14.74 6.69 20.48
CA THR A 323 13.37 7.16 20.24
C THR A 323 13.28 8.47 19.44
N ALA A 324 14.07 9.47 19.83
CA ALA A 324 14.12 10.76 19.12
C ALA A 324 14.63 10.63 17.67
N LYS A 325 15.44 9.61 17.36
CA LYS A 325 15.93 9.34 16.00
C LYS A 325 14.89 8.62 15.12
N LEU A 326 14.04 7.76 15.68
CA LEU A 326 12.97 7.06 14.94
C LEU A 326 11.84 7.97 14.50
N SER A 327 11.38 8.84 15.38
CA SER A 327 10.34 9.83 15.04
C SER A 327 10.82 10.87 14.03
N ALA A 328 12.14 11.03 13.86
CA ALA A 328 12.76 12.01 12.97
C ALA A 328 13.18 11.48 11.58
N ALA A 329 13.28 10.15 11.39
CA ALA A 329 13.91 9.54 10.21
C ALA A 329 12.97 8.71 9.31
N GLY A 330 13.01 8.97 7.99
CA GLY A 330 12.46 8.08 6.95
C GLY A 330 10.92 7.92 6.93
N PRO A 331 10.39 6.79 6.41
CA PRO A 331 8.95 6.49 6.31
C PRO A 331 8.15 6.52 7.64
N TRP A 332 8.82 6.48 8.79
CA TRP A 332 8.17 6.46 10.12
C TRP A 332 7.62 7.80 10.60
N ARG A 333 7.90 8.90 9.88
CA ARG A 333 7.23 10.18 10.14
C ARG A 333 5.71 10.06 10.11
N ALA A 334 5.17 9.16 9.28
CA ALA A 334 3.73 8.89 9.20
C ALA A 334 3.16 8.25 10.48
N TYR A 335 3.97 7.49 11.24
CA TYR A 335 3.57 6.76 12.45
C TYR A 335 4.14 7.37 13.74
N ALA A 336 4.72 8.57 13.68
CA ALA A 336 5.38 9.21 14.83
C ALA A 336 4.42 9.49 16.01
N LYS A 337 3.11 9.54 15.75
CA LYS A 337 2.08 9.68 16.80
C LYS A 337 1.88 8.35 17.52
N GLU A 338 1.73 7.26 16.78
CA GLU A 338 1.51 5.90 17.26
C GLU A 338 2.73 5.37 18.03
N ILE A 339 3.96 5.69 17.57
CA ILE A 339 5.19 5.34 18.29
C ILE A 339 5.24 6.06 19.64
N ARG A 340 4.97 7.37 19.68
CA ARG A 340 4.93 8.14 20.94
C ARG A 340 3.84 7.66 21.90
N LEU A 341 2.71 7.20 21.37
CA LEU A 341 1.67 6.57 22.19
C LEU A 341 2.23 5.31 22.87
N MET A 342 2.83 4.40 22.09
CA MET A 342 3.38 3.16 22.61
C MET A 342 4.42 3.44 23.71
N GLU A 343 5.33 4.39 23.46
CA GLU A 343 6.34 4.82 24.45
C GLU A 343 5.69 5.36 25.73
N HIS A 344 4.69 6.24 25.60
CA HIS A 344 3.98 6.76 26.75
C HIS A 344 3.35 5.65 27.60
N VAL A 345 2.75 4.65 26.95
CA VAL A 345 2.13 3.52 27.66
C VAL A 345 3.20 2.69 28.37
N LEU A 346 4.29 2.33 27.70
CA LEU A 346 5.37 1.53 28.30
C LEU A 346 6.08 2.26 29.45
N GLU A 347 6.08 3.60 29.46
CA GLU A 347 6.69 4.42 30.51
C GLU A 347 5.76 4.66 31.71
N THR A 348 4.45 4.74 31.49
CA THR A 348 3.49 5.23 32.50
C THR A 348 2.47 4.20 32.98
N ALA A 349 2.24 3.14 32.23
CA ALA A 349 1.35 2.05 32.65
C ALA A 349 2.10 0.96 33.42
N THR A 350 1.34 0.20 34.20
CA THR A 350 1.82 -0.96 34.95
C THR A 350 1.80 -2.19 34.04
N GLU A 351 2.93 -2.90 33.92
CA GLU A 351 3.02 -4.16 33.17
C GLU A 351 2.11 -5.23 33.78
N GLY A 352 1.38 -5.95 32.94
CA GLY A 352 0.42 -6.98 33.33
C GLY A 352 -0.93 -6.45 33.82
N ASP A 353 -1.16 -5.13 33.78
CA ASP A 353 -2.41 -4.48 34.18
C ASP A 353 -3.13 -3.86 32.96
N PRO A 354 -4.16 -4.54 32.40
CA PRO A 354 -4.94 -4.03 31.28
C PRO A 354 -5.60 -2.67 31.53
N GLU A 355 -6.04 -2.38 32.76
CA GLU A 355 -6.73 -1.15 33.08
C GLU A 355 -5.74 0.03 33.08
N SER A 356 -4.57 -0.17 33.70
CA SER A 356 -3.47 0.81 33.66
C SER A 356 -3.03 1.12 32.23
N VAL A 357 -2.91 0.10 31.37
CA VAL A 357 -2.57 0.26 29.95
C VAL A 357 -3.63 1.09 29.22
N CYS A 358 -4.91 0.76 29.37
CA CYS A 358 -5.97 1.55 28.74
C CYS A 358 -6.02 3.00 29.25
N ASN A 359 -5.81 3.23 30.54
CA ASN A 359 -5.80 4.56 31.12
C ASN A 359 -4.62 5.42 30.61
N ALA A 360 -3.46 4.81 30.40
CA ALA A 360 -2.31 5.49 29.78
C ALA A 360 -2.58 5.88 28.32
N ILE A 361 -3.25 5.01 27.55
CA ILE A 361 -3.66 5.31 26.17
C ILE A 361 -4.62 6.52 26.14
N GLU A 362 -5.63 6.53 27.01
CA GLU A 362 -6.58 7.63 27.10
C GLU A 362 -5.91 8.94 27.53
N THR A 363 -5.03 8.87 28.53
CA THR A 363 -4.26 10.02 29.01
C THR A 363 -3.41 10.62 27.89
N PHE A 364 -2.76 9.78 27.07
CA PHE A 364 -2.05 10.25 25.89
C PHE A 364 -2.98 10.91 24.88
N GLY A 365 -4.12 10.28 24.59
CA GLY A 365 -5.13 10.80 23.66
C GLY A 365 -5.62 12.19 24.07
N LEU A 366 -5.90 12.41 25.36
CA LEU A 366 -6.29 13.72 25.90
C LEU A 366 -5.18 14.77 25.77
N LYS A 367 -3.91 14.39 25.96
CA LYS A 367 -2.76 15.32 25.83
C LYS A 367 -2.55 15.81 24.40
N ILE A 368 -2.78 14.96 23.40
CA ILE A 368 -2.57 15.33 21.99
C ILE A 368 -3.79 16.02 21.37
N ALA A 369 -4.97 15.84 21.96
CA ALA A 369 -6.20 16.48 21.54
C ALA A 369 -6.04 18.01 21.49
N GLY A 370 -6.30 18.60 20.33
CA GLY A 370 -6.29 20.05 20.12
C GLY A 370 -4.97 20.66 19.62
N SER A 371 -3.82 19.98 19.70
CA SER A 371 -2.52 20.59 19.33
C SER A 371 -1.74 19.89 18.22
N LYS A 372 -1.76 18.55 18.11
CA LYS A 372 -0.88 17.79 17.19
C LYS A 372 -1.47 16.47 16.63
N GLY A 373 -2.78 16.29 16.70
CA GLY A 373 -3.47 15.13 16.11
C GLY A 373 -4.57 14.58 17.01
N TRP A 374 -5.25 13.55 16.53
CA TRP A 374 -6.32 12.86 17.24
C TRP A 374 -6.04 11.34 17.25
N LEU A 375 -6.30 10.70 18.40
CA LEU A 375 -6.23 9.26 18.58
C LEU A 375 -7.61 8.63 18.35
N LYS A 376 -7.70 7.71 17.39
CA LYS A 376 -8.95 7.03 17.02
C LYS A 376 -9.13 5.81 17.94
N VAL A 377 -9.69 6.03 19.12
CA VAL A 377 -9.89 4.95 20.09
C VAL A 377 -11.31 4.99 20.66
N ALA A 378 -11.91 3.81 20.85
CA ALA A 378 -13.21 3.64 21.48
C ALA A 378 -13.12 3.76 23.01
N ALA A 379 -12.77 4.96 23.49
CA ALA A 379 -12.55 5.30 24.90
C ALA A 379 -13.76 6.01 25.54
N GLY A 380 -13.72 6.23 26.86
CA GLY A 380 -14.76 6.96 27.59
C GLY A 380 -16.14 6.28 27.50
N ASP A 381 -17.15 7.00 27.02
CA ASP A 381 -18.52 6.49 26.93
C ASP A 381 -18.65 5.32 25.94
N LYS A 382 -17.89 5.34 24.84
CA LYS A 382 -17.84 4.23 23.88
C LYS A 382 -17.33 2.94 24.52
N ALA A 383 -16.29 3.03 25.35
CA ALA A 383 -15.75 1.90 26.09
C ALA A 383 -16.81 1.27 27.02
N LYS A 384 -17.63 2.09 27.70
CA LYS A 384 -18.70 1.60 28.59
C LYS A 384 -19.77 0.84 27.80
N VAL A 385 -20.21 1.36 26.66
CA VAL A 385 -21.18 0.69 25.77
C VAL A 385 -20.61 -0.64 25.27
N LEU A 386 -19.36 -0.63 24.78
CA LEU A 386 -18.69 -1.80 24.24
C LEU A 386 -18.56 -2.93 25.28
N VAL A 387 -18.02 -2.62 26.46
CA VAL A 387 -17.84 -3.62 27.54
C VAL A 387 -19.20 -4.13 28.05
N THR A 388 -20.22 -3.26 28.10
CA THR A 388 -21.57 -3.66 28.52
C THR A 388 -22.20 -4.64 27.53
N ALA A 389 -22.11 -4.35 26.23
CA ALA A 389 -22.64 -5.21 25.17
C ALA A 389 -21.93 -6.57 25.16
N ALA A 390 -20.62 -6.58 25.36
CA ALA A 390 -19.78 -7.78 25.33
C ALA A 390 -20.03 -8.75 26.50
N ARG A 391 -20.80 -8.37 27.53
CA ARG A 391 -21.09 -9.24 28.69
C ARG A 391 -21.79 -10.54 28.30
N SER A 392 -22.56 -10.55 27.23
CA SER A 392 -23.26 -11.74 26.74
C SER A 392 -22.33 -12.73 26.01
N ALA A 393 -21.15 -12.30 25.57
CA ALA A 393 -20.20 -13.13 24.86
C ALA A 393 -19.45 -14.08 25.81
N SER A 394 -19.37 -15.36 25.47
CA SER A 394 -18.75 -16.37 26.32
C SER A 394 -17.71 -17.24 25.61
N ASN A 395 -17.67 -17.25 24.28
CA ASN A 395 -16.72 -18.04 23.51
C ASN A 395 -15.69 -17.16 22.78
N LEU A 396 -16.07 -16.63 21.61
CA LEU A 396 -15.19 -15.84 20.75
C LEU A 396 -15.81 -14.49 20.38
N LEU A 397 -14.96 -13.48 20.48
CA LEU A 397 -15.20 -12.09 20.15
C LEU A 397 -14.41 -11.74 18.89
N LEU A 398 -15.07 -11.24 17.86
CA LEU A 398 -14.40 -10.71 16.66
C LEU A 398 -14.37 -9.18 16.72
N GLU A 399 -13.21 -8.58 16.56
CA GLU A 399 -13.04 -7.15 16.35
C GLU A 399 -12.47 -6.90 14.95
N ILE A 400 -13.04 -5.93 14.23
CA ILE A 400 -12.54 -5.51 12.92
C ILE A 400 -12.09 -4.06 13.01
N GLY A 401 -10.78 -3.85 13.03
CA GLY A 401 -10.12 -2.56 13.26
C GLY A 401 -9.48 -2.46 14.65
N THR A 402 -8.25 -2.98 14.80
CA THR A 402 -7.55 -3.01 16.11
C THR A 402 -6.89 -1.68 16.47
N TYR A 403 -6.31 -0.99 15.49
CA TYR A 403 -5.41 0.15 15.65
C TYR A 403 -4.30 -0.12 16.68
N CYS A 404 -4.34 0.51 17.86
CA CYS A 404 -3.36 0.30 18.93
C CYS A 404 -3.75 -0.81 19.93
N GLY A 405 -4.90 -1.47 19.74
CA GLY A 405 -5.37 -2.60 20.55
C GLY A 405 -6.12 -2.22 21.82
N GLN A 406 -6.48 -0.95 22.03
CA GLN A 406 -7.14 -0.53 23.28
C GLN A 406 -8.48 -1.26 23.50
N SER A 407 -9.35 -1.31 22.51
CA SER A 407 -10.65 -1.98 22.58
C SER A 407 -10.50 -3.49 22.76
N ALA A 408 -9.59 -4.15 22.03
CA ALA A 408 -9.22 -5.54 22.26
C ALA A 408 -8.79 -5.82 23.71
N ILE A 409 -7.91 -4.98 24.26
CA ILE A 409 -7.45 -5.08 25.66
C ILE A 409 -8.62 -4.95 26.61
N ARG A 410 -9.52 -3.97 26.42
CA ARG A 410 -10.72 -3.79 27.26
C ARG A 410 -11.67 -4.98 27.20
N LEU A 411 -11.92 -5.52 26.01
CA LEU A 411 -12.78 -6.68 25.81
C LEU A 411 -12.20 -7.93 26.48
N ALA A 412 -10.92 -8.23 26.25
CA ALA A 412 -10.26 -9.38 26.85
C ALA A 412 -9.99 -9.24 28.36
N ALA A 413 -9.90 -8.01 28.89
CA ALA A 413 -9.78 -7.76 30.33
C ALA A 413 -10.98 -8.30 31.13
N THR A 414 -12.15 -8.47 30.51
CA THR A 414 -13.32 -9.13 31.13
C THR A 414 -13.09 -10.62 31.42
N ARG A 415 -12.09 -11.24 30.77
CA ARG A 415 -11.74 -12.67 30.85
C ARG A 415 -12.90 -13.62 30.52
N ARG A 416 -13.96 -13.15 29.85
CA ARG A 416 -15.13 -13.95 29.49
C ARG A 416 -14.96 -14.73 28.20
N ALA A 417 -14.33 -14.13 27.19
CA ALA A 417 -14.15 -14.70 25.88
C ALA A 417 -12.77 -14.34 25.33
N LYS A 418 -12.28 -15.14 24.37
CA LYS A 418 -11.07 -14.79 23.61
C LYS A 418 -11.42 -13.79 22.50
N VAL A 419 -10.52 -12.86 22.25
CA VAL A 419 -10.68 -11.83 21.23
C VAL A 419 -9.82 -12.16 20.02
N VAL A 420 -10.43 -12.27 18.85
CA VAL A 420 -9.76 -12.25 17.56
C VAL A 420 -9.94 -10.84 17.00
N THR A 421 -8.85 -10.13 16.74
CA THR A 421 -8.89 -8.75 16.25
C THR A 421 -8.13 -8.61 14.95
N LEU A 422 -8.72 -7.89 13.99
CA LEU A 422 -8.18 -7.73 12.64
C LEU A 422 -7.63 -6.31 12.44
N GLU A 423 -6.40 -6.20 11.95
CA GLU A 423 -5.76 -4.93 11.64
C GLU A 423 -5.19 -4.92 10.22
N LEU A 424 -5.52 -3.89 9.44
CA LEU A 424 -5.07 -3.78 8.06
C LEU A 424 -3.61 -3.32 7.97
N ASP A 425 -3.21 -2.40 8.85
CA ASP A 425 -1.88 -1.80 8.84
C ASP A 425 -0.89 -2.64 9.68
N PRO A 426 0.19 -3.18 9.08
CA PRO A 426 1.12 -4.04 9.79
C PRO A 426 1.85 -3.34 10.94
N ILE A 427 2.04 -2.02 10.89
CA ILE A 427 2.68 -1.26 11.96
C ILE A 427 1.73 -1.09 13.14
N HIS A 428 0.46 -0.77 12.88
CA HIS A 428 -0.57 -0.75 13.93
C HIS A 428 -0.69 -2.14 14.58
N ALA A 429 -0.69 -3.21 13.80
CA ALA A 429 -0.76 -4.58 14.33
C ALA A 429 0.43 -4.90 15.27
N ILE A 430 1.64 -4.45 14.92
CA ILE A 430 2.83 -4.59 15.78
C ILE A 430 2.66 -3.82 17.09
N ILE A 431 2.16 -2.58 17.03
CA ILE A 431 1.90 -1.76 18.22
C ILE A 431 0.83 -2.41 19.09
N ALA A 432 -0.27 -2.87 18.50
CA ALA A 432 -1.33 -3.57 19.22
C ALA A 432 -0.80 -4.84 19.91
N ARG A 433 -0.05 -5.70 19.20
CA ARG A 433 0.59 -6.88 19.79
C ARG A 433 1.51 -6.53 20.94
N THR A 434 2.25 -5.42 20.82
CA THR A 434 3.15 -4.93 21.87
C THR A 434 2.38 -4.52 23.13
N LEU A 435 1.32 -3.71 22.98
CA LEU A 435 0.52 -3.25 24.11
C LEU A 435 -0.32 -4.39 24.72
N VAL A 436 -0.80 -5.33 23.92
CA VAL A 436 -1.48 -6.56 24.37
C VAL A 436 -0.56 -7.43 25.24
N ALA A 437 0.69 -7.62 24.80
CA ALA A 437 1.67 -8.37 25.56
C ALA A 437 2.06 -7.66 26.87
N PHE A 438 2.28 -6.35 26.81
CA PHE A 438 2.54 -5.53 27.99
C PHE A 438 1.36 -5.53 28.98
N ALA A 439 0.12 -5.60 28.49
CA ALA A 439 -1.08 -5.77 29.32
C ALA A 439 -1.25 -7.20 29.89
N GLY A 440 -0.40 -8.16 29.52
CA GLY A 440 -0.48 -9.55 29.98
C GLY A 440 -1.63 -10.35 29.37
N LEU A 441 -2.09 -9.98 28.16
CA LEU A 441 -3.28 -10.56 27.52
C LEU A 441 -2.99 -11.38 26.25
N SER A 442 -1.72 -11.69 25.95
CA SER A 442 -1.34 -12.45 24.74
C SER A 442 -2.01 -13.83 24.61
N ALA A 443 -2.42 -14.45 25.72
CA ALA A 443 -3.15 -15.73 25.70
C ALA A 443 -4.65 -15.58 25.36
N TYR A 444 -5.18 -14.36 25.43
CA TYR A 444 -6.60 -14.04 25.28
C TYR A 444 -6.90 -13.24 24.01
N ILE A 445 -5.90 -12.62 23.38
CA ILE A 445 -6.06 -11.79 22.19
C ILE A 445 -5.19 -12.35 21.05
N GLU A 446 -5.82 -12.65 19.92
CA GLU A 446 -5.15 -12.96 18.67
C GLU A 446 -5.28 -11.77 17.70
N VAL A 447 -4.16 -11.13 17.35
CA VAL A 447 -4.11 -10.03 16.39
C VAL A 447 -3.76 -10.55 15.00
N TRP A 448 -4.63 -10.37 14.02
CA TRP A 448 -4.42 -10.84 12.64
C TRP A 448 -4.22 -9.65 11.71
N THR A 449 -3.18 -9.72 10.87
CA THR A 449 -2.85 -8.63 9.94
C THR A 449 -3.39 -8.93 8.55
N GLY A 450 -4.21 -8.04 8.01
CA GLY A 450 -4.79 -8.18 6.68
C GLY A 450 -6.18 -7.58 6.54
N HIS A 451 -6.74 -7.66 5.33
CA HIS A 451 -8.08 -7.14 5.05
C HIS A 451 -9.14 -8.17 5.44
N SER A 452 -10.28 -7.72 5.99
CA SER A 452 -11.42 -8.57 6.38
C SER A 452 -11.83 -9.57 5.28
N ARG A 453 -12.01 -9.08 4.05
CA ARG A 453 -12.30 -9.88 2.83
C ARG A 453 -11.41 -11.11 2.64
N ASP A 454 -10.13 -11.01 2.99
CA ASP A 454 -9.13 -12.06 2.78
C ASP A 454 -9.03 -12.96 4.02
N LEU A 455 -9.25 -12.39 5.21
CA LEU A 455 -9.14 -13.09 6.48
C LEU A 455 -10.39 -13.90 6.82
N PHE A 456 -11.59 -13.46 6.44
CA PHE A 456 -12.83 -14.17 6.78
C PHE A 456 -12.89 -15.62 6.25
N PRO A 457 -12.47 -15.94 5.00
CA PRO A 457 -12.35 -17.33 4.57
C PRO A 457 -11.38 -18.14 5.43
N ILE A 458 -10.27 -17.54 5.85
CA ILE A 458 -9.26 -18.20 6.70
C ILE A 458 -9.81 -18.42 8.12
N LEU A 459 -10.58 -17.46 8.65
CA LEU A 459 -11.29 -17.63 9.92
C LEU A 459 -12.32 -18.77 9.82
N ALA A 460 -13.03 -18.89 8.70
CA ALA A 460 -13.98 -19.99 8.46
C ALA A 460 -13.31 -21.37 8.35
N ASP A 461 -12.07 -21.43 7.86
CA ASP A 461 -11.29 -22.67 7.86
C ASP A 461 -10.76 -23.02 9.25
N ARG A 462 -10.46 -22.02 10.09
CA ARG A 462 -9.84 -22.20 11.41
C ARG A 462 -10.83 -22.44 12.54
N PHE A 463 -11.95 -21.72 12.52
CA PHE A 463 -12.97 -21.76 13.55
C PHE A 463 -14.21 -22.51 13.05
N GLU A 464 -14.92 -23.14 13.96
CA GLU A 464 -16.16 -23.84 13.63
C GLU A 464 -17.24 -22.84 13.16
N ARG A 465 -18.26 -23.36 12.47
CA ARG A 465 -19.45 -22.56 12.15
C ARG A 465 -20.07 -22.04 13.46
N HIS A 466 -20.58 -20.82 13.40
CA HIS A 466 -21.25 -20.13 14.50
C HIS A 466 -20.32 -19.84 15.70
N ALA A 467 -19.01 -19.75 15.46
CA ALA A 467 -18.01 -19.53 16.49
C ALA A 467 -18.13 -18.20 17.24
N PHE A 468 -18.53 -17.11 16.57
CA PHE A 468 -18.47 -15.77 17.15
C PHE A 468 -19.80 -15.34 17.78
N ASP A 469 -19.77 -15.09 19.09
CA ASP A 469 -20.90 -14.60 19.88
C ASP A 469 -21.01 -13.07 19.83
N PHE A 470 -19.95 -12.41 19.37
CA PHE A 470 -19.90 -10.96 19.34
C PHE A 470 -19.01 -10.48 18.20
N VAL A 471 -19.45 -9.39 17.56
CA VAL A 471 -18.65 -8.67 16.56
C VAL A 471 -18.61 -7.19 16.91
N PHE A 472 -17.40 -6.65 17.06
CA PHE A 472 -17.15 -5.21 17.12
C PHE A 472 -16.66 -4.71 15.75
N MET A 473 -17.34 -3.72 15.20
CA MET A 473 -16.97 -3.05 13.95
C MET A 473 -16.42 -1.66 14.25
N ASP A 474 -15.11 -1.50 14.11
CA ASP A 474 -14.39 -0.24 14.34
C ASP A 474 -13.47 0.09 13.15
N GLN A 475 -14.08 0.13 11.97
CA GLN A 475 -13.39 0.41 10.72
C GLN A 475 -14.21 1.35 9.83
N ARG A 476 -13.95 1.35 8.52
CA ARG A 476 -14.72 2.19 7.60
C ARG A 476 -16.19 1.74 7.57
N GLY A 477 -17.10 2.61 8.05
CA GLY A 477 -18.53 2.31 8.14
C GLY A 477 -19.24 1.89 6.84
N SER A 478 -18.71 2.23 5.66
CA SER A 478 -19.23 1.71 4.39
C SER A 478 -18.94 0.23 4.13
N ARG A 479 -18.03 -0.38 4.88
CA ARG A 479 -17.71 -1.81 4.83
C ARG A 479 -18.58 -2.66 5.76
N TYR A 480 -19.15 -2.07 6.80
CA TYR A 480 -19.85 -2.81 7.87
C TYR A 480 -20.93 -3.77 7.32
N GLU A 481 -21.69 -3.34 6.32
CA GLU A 481 -22.75 -4.17 5.74
C GLU A 481 -22.21 -5.31 4.85
N GLU A 482 -21.14 -5.07 4.10
CA GLU A 482 -20.44 -6.10 3.30
C GLU A 482 -19.78 -7.14 4.20
N ASP A 483 -19.15 -6.69 5.28
CA ASP A 483 -18.52 -7.57 6.25
C ASP A 483 -19.55 -8.40 7.02
N LEU A 484 -20.66 -7.77 7.46
CA LEU A 484 -21.77 -8.50 8.08
C LEU A 484 -22.34 -9.58 7.15
N ALA A 485 -22.60 -9.23 5.88
CA ALA A 485 -23.09 -10.18 4.88
C ALA A 485 -22.12 -11.34 4.66
N THR A 486 -20.81 -11.07 4.68
CA THR A 486 -19.80 -12.12 4.51
C THR A 486 -19.71 -13.04 5.72
N LEU A 487 -19.74 -12.49 6.94
CA LEU A 487 -19.76 -13.28 8.17
C LEU A 487 -20.99 -14.20 8.25
N GLU A 488 -22.16 -13.72 7.83
CA GLU A 488 -23.37 -14.55 7.74
C GLU A 488 -23.27 -15.61 6.64
N ARG A 489 -22.76 -15.26 5.46
CA ARG A 489 -22.59 -16.19 4.33
C ARG A 489 -21.63 -17.33 4.65
N LEU A 490 -20.59 -17.04 5.44
CA LEU A 490 -19.63 -18.03 5.93
C LEU A 490 -20.11 -18.73 7.21
N GLU A 491 -21.33 -18.44 7.67
CA GLU A 491 -21.94 -19.02 8.86
C GLU A 491 -21.08 -18.85 10.12
N LEU A 492 -20.34 -17.74 10.24
CA LEU A 492 -19.41 -17.50 11.35
C LEU A 492 -20.09 -16.94 12.61
N LEU A 493 -21.28 -16.36 12.46
CA LEU A 493 -22.02 -15.72 13.56
C LEU A 493 -22.93 -16.71 14.28
N ASN A 494 -22.88 -16.69 15.62
CA ASN A 494 -23.84 -17.36 16.48
C ASN A 494 -25.27 -16.81 16.25
N ALA A 495 -26.30 -17.62 16.55
CA ALA A 495 -27.71 -17.25 16.46
C ALA A 495 -28.07 -16.02 17.31
N GLU A 496 -27.47 -15.94 18.50
CA GLU A 496 -27.68 -14.86 19.48
C GLU A 496 -26.51 -13.87 19.53
N ALA A 497 -25.72 -13.83 18.45
CA ALA A 497 -24.57 -12.95 18.38
C ALA A 497 -24.96 -11.48 18.54
N VAL A 498 -24.10 -10.71 19.24
CA VAL A 498 -24.26 -9.27 19.42
C VAL A 498 -23.33 -8.53 18.47
N ILE A 499 -23.89 -7.66 17.64
CA ILE A 499 -23.15 -6.85 16.68
C ILE A 499 -23.10 -5.42 17.19
N VAL A 500 -21.90 -4.93 17.48
CA VAL A 500 -21.64 -3.55 17.90
C VAL A 500 -20.84 -2.83 16.84
N ALA A 501 -21.23 -1.60 16.50
CA ALA A 501 -20.49 -0.78 15.55
C ALA A 501 -20.27 0.63 16.08
N ASP A 502 -19.04 1.14 15.90
CA ASP A 502 -18.67 2.51 16.24
C ASP A 502 -18.84 3.47 15.05
N ASN A 503 -18.97 4.76 15.35
CA ASN A 503 -19.00 5.87 14.39
C ASN A 503 -20.15 5.78 13.36
N VAL A 504 -21.33 5.30 13.79
CA VAL A 504 -22.47 5.07 12.89
C VAL A 504 -23.27 6.33 12.57
N LEU A 505 -23.00 7.46 13.24
CA LEU A 505 -23.51 8.78 12.85
C LEU A 505 -22.44 9.63 12.14
N LYS A 506 -21.18 9.63 12.60
CA LYS A 506 -20.13 10.48 12.03
C LYS A 506 -18.82 9.72 11.83
N PRO A 507 -18.31 9.54 10.60
CA PRO A 507 -18.88 9.88 9.28
C PRO A 507 -20.13 9.09 8.90
N GLY A 508 -20.53 8.09 9.68
CA GLY A 508 -21.83 7.43 9.53
C GLY A 508 -21.84 6.14 8.72
N ALA A 509 -22.79 5.26 9.03
CA ALA A 509 -22.98 3.98 8.35
C ALA A 509 -24.46 3.76 7.98
N PRO A 510 -25.07 4.63 7.14
CA PRO A 510 -26.52 4.67 6.94
C PRO A 510 -27.08 3.38 6.34
N ARG A 511 -26.37 2.77 5.39
CA ARG A 511 -26.76 1.48 4.79
C ARG A 511 -26.75 0.34 5.80
N PHE A 512 -25.76 0.33 6.69
CA PHE A 512 -25.66 -0.65 7.78
C PHE A 512 -26.76 -0.46 8.83
N LEU A 513 -26.99 0.79 9.28
CA LEU A 513 -28.08 1.11 10.21
C LEU A 513 -29.45 0.79 9.63
N TRP A 514 -29.70 1.08 8.34
CA TRP A 514 -30.95 0.72 7.68
C TRP A 514 -31.21 -0.78 7.77
N ARG A 515 -30.19 -1.58 7.42
CA ARG A 515 -30.28 -3.04 7.48
C ARG A 515 -30.61 -3.53 8.90
N LEU A 516 -29.88 -3.05 9.91
CA LEU A 516 -30.05 -3.49 11.29
C LEU A 516 -31.36 -3.01 11.94
N CYS A 517 -31.83 -1.79 11.61
CA CYS A 517 -33.04 -1.22 12.20
C CYS A 517 -34.33 -1.66 11.49
N LYS A 518 -34.26 -2.09 10.23
CA LYS A 518 -35.45 -2.48 9.43
C LYS A 518 -35.57 -3.96 9.15
N SER A 519 -34.52 -4.74 9.38
CA SER A 519 -34.61 -6.20 9.34
C SER A 519 -35.30 -6.75 10.58
N SER A 520 -36.08 -7.81 10.40
CA SER A 520 -36.63 -8.61 11.50
C SER A 520 -35.59 -9.43 12.26
N ASP A 521 -34.39 -9.56 11.68
CA ASP A 521 -33.35 -10.47 12.17
C ASP A 521 -32.54 -9.87 13.32
N PHE A 522 -32.71 -8.57 13.58
CA PHE A 522 -32.00 -7.84 14.62
C PHE A 522 -32.96 -7.01 15.47
N GLU A 523 -32.70 -6.99 16.78
CA GLU A 523 -33.18 -5.94 17.66
C GLU A 523 -32.04 -4.96 17.90
N THR A 524 -32.19 -3.73 17.41
CA THR A 524 -31.10 -2.75 17.38
C THR A 524 -31.38 -1.58 18.31
N GLU A 525 -30.44 -1.29 19.20
CA GLU A 525 -30.38 -0.05 19.97
C GLU A 525 -29.31 0.87 19.40
N VAL A 526 -29.68 2.10 19.08
CA VAL A 526 -28.76 3.15 18.68
C VAL A 526 -28.47 4.01 19.90
N VAL A 527 -27.26 3.91 20.44
CA VAL A 527 -26.83 4.57 21.67
C VAL A 527 -26.15 5.89 21.33
N ARG A 528 -26.66 6.99 21.86
CA ARG A 528 -26.00 8.30 21.78
C ARG A 528 -24.78 8.31 22.71
N VAL A 529 -23.63 8.65 22.15
CA VAL A 529 -22.34 8.78 22.84
C VAL A 529 -21.66 10.10 22.47
N ASN A 530 -20.66 10.50 23.25
CA ASN A 530 -19.75 11.57 22.84
C ASN A 530 -18.44 10.97 22.33
N GLU A 531 -17.88 11.61 21.32
CA GLU A 531 -16.58 11.23 20.79
C GLU A 531 -15.46 11.42 21.82
N PHE A 532 -14.47 10.51 21.84
CA PHE A 532 -13.40 10.62 22.82
C PHE A 532 -12.55 11.87 22.57
N ALA A 533 -12.29 12.64 23.64
CA ALA A 533 -11.55 13.89 23.63
C ALA A 533 -12.16 15.01 22.75
N MET A 534 -13.41 14.86 22.30
CA MET A 534 -14.13 15.87 21.53
C MET A 534 -15.61 15.94 21.97
N PRO A 535 -16.16 17.10 22.35
CA PRO A 535 -17.55 17.22 22.77
C PRO A 535 -18.51 17.22 21.56
N VAL A 536 -18.45 16.15 20.76
CA VAL A 536 -19.30 15.96 19.57
C VAL A 536 -20.12 14.71 19.76
N GLU A 537 -21.41 14.84 19.54
CA GLU A 537 -22.34 13.70 19.50
C GLU A 537 -21.95 12.74 18.37
N ASP A 538 -21.91 11.46 18.69
CA ASP A 538 -21.85 10.36 17.74
C ASP A 538 -22.75 9.21 18.24
N TRP A 539 -22.97 8.21 17.41
CA TRP A 539 -23.77 7.05 17.75
C TRP A 539 -22.93 5.78 17.67
N MET A 540 -23.25 4.83 18.57
CA MET A 540 -22.90 3.43 18.43
C MET A 540 -24.18 2.63 18.22
N SER A 541 -24.16 1.58 17.40
CA SER A 541 -25.28 0.63 17.32
C SER A 541 -24.94 -0.64 18.08
N VAL A 542 -25.87 -1.13 18.90
CA VAL A 542 -25.82 -2.44 19.55
C VAL A 542 -26.99 -3.26 19.06
N SER A 543 -26.71 -4.35 18.35
CA SER A 543 -27.72 -5.12 17.63
C SER A 543 -27.70 -6.57 18.06
N PHE A 544 -28.82 -7.03 18.60
CA PHE A 544 -29.01 -8.40 19.07
C PHE A 544 -29.62 -9.23 17.96
N ARG A 545 -28.89 -10.25 17.49
CA ARG A 545 -29.40 -11.13 16.45
C ARG A 545 -30.51 -12.03 17.01
N ARG A 546 -31.60 -12.18 16.24
CA ARG A 546 -32.80 -12.96 16.56
C ARG A 546 -33.04 -14.12 15.57
N GLY A 547 -31.99 -14.54 14.85
CA GLY A 547 -32.09 -15.45 13.72
C GLY A 547 -32.04 -16.94 14.11
N LYS A 548 -32.82 -17.78 13.42
CA LYS A 548 -32.59 -19.24 13.42
C LYS A 548 -31.44 -19.57 12.47
N LEU A 549 -30.50 -20.40 12.93
CA LEU A 549 -29.37 -20.89 12.12
C LEU A 549 -29.87 -21.47 10.79
N GLY A 550 -29.22 -21.14 9.66
CA GLY A 550 -29.52 -21.66 8.33
C GLY A 550 -30.65 -20.97 7.54
N LYS A 551 -31.30 -19.93 8.08
CA LYS A 551 -32.26 -19.10 7.31
C LYS A 551 -31.52 -17.99 6.55
N SER A 552 -31.92 -17.74 5.29
CA SER A 552 -31.39 -16.61 4.51
C SER A 552 -31.67 -15.28 5.23
N PRO A 553 -30.69 -14.34 5.28
CA PRO A 553 -30.85 -13.05 5.94
C PRO A 553 -31.99 -12.24 5.32
N ASN A 554 -32.88 -11.70 6.14
CA ASN A 554 -33.88 -10.74 5.72
C ASN A 554 -33.20 -9.39 5.47
N THR A 555 -32.91 -9.09 4.20
CA THR A 555 -32.22 -7.86 3.79
C THR A 555 -33.24 -6.88 3.20
N PRO A 556 -33.60 -5.80 3.92
CA PRO A 556 -34.55 -4.82 3.41
C PRO A 556 -33.97 -4.06 2.21
N THR A 557 -34.80 -3.74 1.22
CA THR A 557 -34.41 -2.91 0.09
C THR A 557 -33.94 -1.53 0.58
N LEU A 558 -32.76 -1.09 0.14
CA LEU A 558 -32.19 0.19 0.54
C LEU A 558 -32.85 1.35 -0.24
N PRO A 559 -33.36 2.39 0.45
CA PRO A 559 -33.78 3.63 -0.21
C PRO A 559 -32.59 4.33 -0.90
N ASN A 560 -32.81 4.84 -2.12
CA ASN A 560 -31.77 5.54 -2.90
C ASN A 560 -31.07 6.65 -2.09
N GLU A 561 -31.85 7.42 -1.32
CA GLU A 561 -31.37 8.52 -0.50
C GLU A 561 -30.34 8.07 0.57
N LEU A 562 -30.50 6.88 1.15
CA LEU A 562 -29.52 6.31 2.09
C LEU A 562 -28.28 5.76 1.37
N GLY A 563 -28.42 5.34 0.11
CA GLY A 563 -27.30 5.00 -0.76
C GLY A 563 -26.43 6.23 -1.07
N GLU A 564 -27.05 7.34 -1.46
CA GLU A 564 -26.38 8.63 -1.69
C GLU A 564 -25.71 9.14 -0.42
N LEU A 565 -26.38 9.02 0.73
CA LEU A 565 -25.82 9.41 2.03
C LEU A 565 -24.60 8.57 2.42
N SER A 566 -24.59 7.28 2.08
CA SER A 566 -23.43 6.40 2.27
C SER A 566 -22.25 6.83 1.39
N GLN A 567 -22.50 7.23 0.15
CA GLN A 567 -21.47 7.76 -0.74
C GLN A 567 -20.90 9.09 -0.23
N ALA A 568 -21.77 10.00 0.23
CA ALA A 568 -21.36 11.29 0.79
C ALA A 568 -20.48 11.11 2.05
N ALA A 569 -20.80 10.13 2.90
CA ALA A 569 -19.96 9.77 4.05
C ALA A 569 -18.55 9.32 3.62
N ASP A 570 -18.45 8.56 2.52
CA ASP A 570 -17.18 8.11 1.98
C ASP A 570 -16.35 9.22 1.34
N GLU A 571 -16.99 10.15 0.64
CA GLU A 571 -16.35 11.36 0.11
C GLU A 571 -15.79 12.21 1.24
N MET A 572 -16.54 12.36 2.34
CA MET A 572 -16.07 13.09 3.51
C MET A 572 -14.87 12.43 4.19
N ARG A 573 -14.89 11.09 4.34
CA ARG A 573 -13.73 10.31 4.82
C ARG A 573 -12.50 10.52 3.95
N ASN A 574 -12.66 10.44 2.63
CA ASN A 574 -11.55 10.60 1.68
C ASN A 574 -10.99 12.03 1.76
N ARG A 575 -11.84 13.06 1.80
CA ARG A 575 -11.42 14.46 1.98
C ARG A 575 -10.63 14.67 3.27
N ALA A 576 -11.05 14.04 4.37
CA ALA A 576 -10.34 14.12 5.65
C ALA A 576 -8.90 13.55 5.60
N GLN A 577 -8.58 12.71 4.61
CA GLN A 577 -7.25 12.15 4.39
C GLN A 577 -6.38 13.00 3.43
N THR A 578 -6.94 14.00 2.74
CA THR A 578 -6.22 14.86 1.79
C THR A 578 -5.64 16.12 2.42
N ALA A 579 -4.64 16.73 1.77
CA ALA A 579 -4.04 17.99 2.19
C ALA A 579 -5.10 19.12 2.14
N GLY A 580 -5.52 19.58 3.32
CA GLY A 580 -6.66 20.50 3.51
C GLY A 580 -7.66 20.01 4.56
N GLY A 581 -7.76 18.69 4.77
CA GLY A 581 -8.58 18.06 5.80
C GLY A 581 -10.08 18.40 5.69
N VAL A 582 -10.82 18.08 6.75
CA VAL A 582 -12.21 18.49 6.93
C VAL A 582 -12.29 19.20 8.28
N SER A 583 -12.81 20.42 8.27
CA SER A 583 -12.91 21.24 9.49
C SER A 583 -13.93 20.67 10.47
N PHE A 584 -13.81 21.04 11.75
CA PHE A 584 -14.78 20.66 12.77
C PHE A 584 -16.21 21.09 12.41
N ARG A 585 -16.37 22.29 11.85
CA ARG A 585 -17.66 22.82 11.43
C ARG A 585 -18.29 21.96 10.33
N GLU A 586 -17.51 21.59 9.32
CA GLU A 586 -17.98 20.71 8.25
C GLU A 586 -18.42 19.34 8.81
N TRP A 587 -17.63 18.77 9.72
CA TRP A 587 -17.97 17.55 10.44
C TRP A 587 -19.29 17.62 11.19
N SER A 588 -19.54 18.72 11.90
CA SER A 588 -20.80 18.92 12.63
C SER A 588 -21.99 19.11 11.70
N THR A 589 -21.85 19.91 10.65
CA THR A 589 -22.91 20.12 9.64
C THR A 589 -23.27 18.81 8.93
N PHE A 590 -22.29 17.98 8.60
CA PHE A 590 -22.56 16.68 8.00
C PHE A 590 -23.26 15.72 8.96
N ALA A 591 -22.86 15.71 10.24
CA ALA A 591 -23.53 14.88 11.25
C ALA A 591 -24.99 15.30 11.47
N GLU A 592 -25.29 16.60 11.43
CA GLU A 592 -26.67 17.13 11.45
C GLU A 592 -27.48 16.63 10.25
N MET A 593 -26.93 16.77 9.04
CA MET A 593 -27.56 16.27 7.82
C MET A 593 -27.79 14.74 7.87
N MET A 594 -26.79 13.97 8.29
CA MET A 594 -26.89 12.51 8.44
C MET A 594 -28.03 12.13 9.40
N ARG A 595 -28.09 12.80 10.55
CA ARG A 595 -29.13 12.58 11.56
C ARG A 595 -30.52 12.90 11.03
N GLU A 596 -30.69 14.03 10.36
CA GLU A 596 -31.98 14.44 9.78
C GLU A 596 -32.47 13.42 8.74
N ARG A 597 -31.59 13.01 7.81
CA ARG A 597 -31.89 12.01 6.77
C ARG A 597 -32.21 10.64 7.38
N LEU A 598 -31.45 10.18 8.37
CA LEU A 598 -31.75 8.94 9.10
C LEU A 598 -33.09 9.03 9.83
N HIS A 599 -33.42 10.19 10.39
CA HIS A 599 -34.66 10.40 11.12
C HIS A 599 -35.89 10.34 10.20
N HIS A 600 -35.81 10.88 8.98
CA HIS A 600 -36.86 10.71 7.95
C HIS A 600 -37.16 9.24 7.63
N HIS A 601 -36.17 8.36 7.80
CA HIS A 601 -36.30 6.92 7.65
C HIS A 601 -36.64 6.19 8.96
N GLY A 602 -36.98 6.91 10.02
CA GLY A 602 -37.34 6.36 11.33
C GLY A 602 -36.16 5.70 12.05
N ILE A 603 -34.94 6.19 11.83
CA ILE A 603 -33.72 5.78 12.55
C ILE A 603 -33.26 6.98 13.39
N ALA A 604 -33.20 6.78 14.71
CA ALA A 604 -32.75 7.79 15.66
C ALA A 604 -32.07 7.10 16.85
N ALA A 605 -31.30 7.86 17.63
CA ALA A 605 -30.80 7.36 18.92
C ALA A 605 -31.97 6.94 19.82
N THR A 606 -31.98 5.68 20.22
CA THR A 606 -33.00 5.05 21.07
C THR A 606 -32.66 5.11 22.55
N SER A 607 -31.38 5.30 22.87
CA SER A 607 -30.86 5.32 24.24
C SER A 607 -29.61 6.20 24.33
N ASP A 608 -29.15 6.45 25.55
CA ASP A 608 -27.91 7.15 25.86
C ASP A 608 -27.07 6.34 26.86
N VAL A 609 -25.89 6.85 27.20
CA VAL A 609 -24.98 6.22 28.17
C VAL A 609 -25.62 6.06 29.56
N GLN A 610 -26.57 6.92 29.94
CA GLN A 610 -27.28 6.81 31.21
C GLN A 610 -28.27 5.63 31.21
N SER A 611 -28.69 5.19 30.04
CA SER A 611 -29.60 4.07 29.82
C SER A 611 -28.90 2.70 29.82
N LEU A 612 -27.58 2.63 30.03
CA LEU A 612 -26.80 1.38 30.04
C LEU A 612 -27.36 0.28 30.95
N PRO A 613 -27.94 0.55 32.14
CA PRO A 613 -28.55 -0.51 32.97
C PRO A 613 -29.73 -1.25 32.30
N ARG A 614 -30.35 -0.68 31.26
CA ARG A 614 -31.34 -1.40 30.42
C ARG A 614 -30.65 -2.34 29.45
N LEU A 615 -29.58 -1.88 28.81
CA LEU A 615 -28.74 -2.69 27.91
C LEU A 615 -28.10 -3.86 28.68
N GLU A 616 -27.61 -3.62 29.90
CA GLU A 616 -27.09 -4.65 30.80
C GLU A 616 -28.11 -5.74 31.11
N ARG A 617 -29.38 -5.37 31.34
CA ARG A 617 -30.44 -6.36 31.58
C ARG A 617 -30.71 -7.23 30.36
N LYS A 618 -30.73 -6.63 29.16
CA LYS A 618 -30.91 -7.38 27.91
C LYS A 618 -29.74 -8.34 27.65
N THR A 619 -28.50 -7.91 27.87
CA THR A 619 -27.33 -8.78 27.67
C THR A 619 -27.27 -9.91 28.68
N CYS A 620 -27.70 -9.69 29.93
CA CYS A 620 -27.82 -10.76 30.92
C CYS A 620 -28.89 -11.80 30.59
N CYS A 621 -30.04 -11.39 30.00
CA CYS A 621 -31.12 -12.31 29.65
C CYS A 621 -30.81 -13.23 28.46
N MET A 622 -29.81 -12.92 27.63
CA MET A 622 -29.38 -13.80 26.53
C MET A 622 -28.24 -14.76 26.92
N GLY A 623 -27.60 -14.54 28.08
CA GLY A 623 -26.51 -15.40 28.56
C GLY A 623 -26.95 -16.49 29.54
N SER A 624 -28.26 -16.61 29.81
CA SER A 624 -28.89 -17.62 30.67
C SER A 624 -29.74 -18.57 29.84
#